data_AF-A0A3A6NVN9-F1
#
_entry.id   AF-A0A3A6NVN9-F1
#
_cell.length_a   1.000
_cell.length_b   1.000
_cell.length_c   1.000
_cell.angle_alpha   90.00
_cell.angle_beta   90.00
_cell.angle_gamma   90.00
#
_symmetry.space_group_name_H-M   'P 1'
#
loop_
_entity.id
_entity.type
_entity.pdbx_description
1 polymer ?
#
loop_
_entity_poly.entity_id
_entity_poly.type
_entity_poly.pdbx_seq_one_letter_code
_entity_poly.pdbx_strand_id
1 'polypeptide(L)'
;MRLALFAAVLALALGLSACREGGSASPPPAGQPSQYLTIMDLPCDQVQRQVRARIQADASLGLASEKKVERGVGFVLPPRQEGPRRWSAVVLVECFGPLTTRLSVQVSAERQSGGVWGPEAAAADLEKAILDKATPQP
;
A
#
# COMPACT_ATOMS: atom_id res chain seq x y z
N MET A 1 -16.77 6.29 -62.28
CA MET A 1 -16.89 6.91 -60.93
C MET A 1 -18.01 6.21 -60.17
N ARG A 2 -17.74 5.16 -59.37
CA ARG A 2 -18.71 4.55 -58.41
C ARG A 2 -18.20 3.27 -57.70
N LEU A 3 -17.03 2.76 -58.04
CA LEU A 3 -16.49 1.50 -57.47
C LEU A 3 -15.32 1.66 -56.50
N ALA A 4 -14.89 2.88 -56.19
CA ALA A 4 -13.75 3.13 -55.29
C ALA A 4 -14.14 3.35 -53.81
N LEU A 5 -15.43 3.51 -53.51
CA LEU A 5 -15.90 3.87 -52.16
C LEU A 5 -16.23 2.68 -51.25
N PHE A 6 -16.32 1.47 -51.80
CA PHE A 6 -16.64 0.27 -50.99
C PHE A 6 -15.42 -0.45 -50.40
N ALA A 7 -14.20 -0.16 -50.89
CA ALA A 7 -12.99 -0.81 -50.37
C ALA A 7 -12.47 -0.20 -49.05
N ALA A 8 -12.89 1.02 -48.70
CA ALA A 8 -12.40 1.71 -47.50
C ALA A 8 -13.13 1.32 -46.19
N VAL A 9 -14.33 0.72 -46.28
CA VAL A 9 -15.14 0.40 -45.09
C VAL A 9 -14.82 -0.99 -44.53
N LEU A 10 -14.35 -1.93 -45.36
CA LEU A 10 -14.07 -3.30 -44.92
C LEU A 10 -12.73 -3.44 -44.16
N ALA A 11 -11.81 -2.48 -44.32
CA ALA A 11 -10.50 -2.51 -43.66
C ALA A 11 -10.54 -2.03 -42.19
N LEU A 12 -11.61 -1.35 -41.75
CA LEU A 12 -11.76 -0.86 -40.38
C LEU A 12 -12.39 -1.88 -39.41
N ALA A 13 -12.92 -3.00 -39.91
CA ALA A 13 -13.63 -3.99 -39.09
C ALA A 13 -12.76 -5.15 -38.57
N LEU A 14 -11.48 -5.25 -38.96
CA LEU A 14 -10.59 -6.38 -38.62
C LEU A 14 -9.48 -6.03 -37.62
N GLY A 15 -9.44 -4.80 -37.10
CA GLY A 15 -8.34 -4.32 -36.24
C GLY A 15 -8.61 -4.33 -34.73
N LEU A 16 -9.79 -4.76 -34.27
CA LEU A 16 -10.20 -4.66 -32.87
C LEU A 16 -10.61 -6.03 -32.34
N SER A 17 -9.67 -6.80 -31.76
CA SER A 17 -9.91 -7.74 -30.63
C SER A 17 -8.69 -8.61 -30.26
N ALA A 18 -7.47 -8.09 -30.38
CA ALA A 18 -6.32 -8.56 -29.60
C ALA A 18 -5.79 -7.31 -28.86
N CYS A 19 -5.69 -7.22 -27.54
CA CYS A 19 -5.50 -8.22 -26.52
C CYS A 19 -6.52 -8.03 -25.40
N ARG A 20 -7.45 -8.98 -25.24
CA ARG A 20 -8.18 -9.14 -23.98
C ARG A 20 -7.31 -9.98 -23.07
N GLU A 21 -6.17 -9.43 -22.68
CA GLU A 21 -5.37 -10.03 -21.63
C GLU A 21 -6.10 -9.73 -20.33
N GLY A 22 -6.71 -10.79 -19.77
CA GLY A 22 -7.08 -10.83 -18.37
C GLY A 22 -5.80 -10.71 -17.56
N GLY A 23 -5.31 -9.49 -17.44
CA GLY A 23 -4.32 -9.12 -16.45
C GLY A 23 -5.00 -9.29 -15.11
N SER A 24 -4.85 -10.47 -14.54
CA SER A 24 -4.70 -10.64 -13.10
C SER A 24 -3.95 -9.42 -12.60
N ALA A 25 -4.69 -8.53 -11.90
CA ALA A 25 -4.11 -7.39 -11.24
C ALA A 25 -2.99 -7.94 -10.37
N SER A 26 -1.77 -7.81 -10.88
CA SER A 26 -0.61 -8.19 -10.11
C SER A 26 -0.65 -7.30 -8.88
N PRO A 27 -0.49 -7.87 -7.68
CA PRO A 27 -0.35 -7.05 -6.49
C PRO A 27 0.74 -6.01 -6.76
N PRO A 28 0.59 -4.77 -6.25
CA PRO A 28 1.55 -3.72 -6.49
C PRO A 28 2.97 -4.23 -6.18
N PRO A 29 3.99 -3.80 -6.95
CA PRO A 29 5.35 -4.24 -6.72
C PRO A 29 5.71 -4.02 -5.26
N ALA A 30 6.17 -5.08 -4.60
CA ALA A 30 6.72 -4.98 -3.27
C ALA A 30 7.88 -3.97 -3.32
N GLY A 31 7.73 -2.82 -2.64
CA GLY A 31 8.86 -1.94 -2.39
C GLY A 31 8.82 -0.55 -3.02
N GLN A 32 7.68 0.14 -3.07
CA GLN A 32 7.81 1.61 -2.98
C GLN A 32 8.38 1.93 -1.58
N PRO A 33 9.50 2.67 -1.50
CA PRO A 33 10.06 3.07 -0.22
C PRO A 33 9.05 3.98 0.49
N SER A 34 8.79 3.70 1.77
CA SER A 34 8.01 4.58 2.65
C SER A 34 8.56 6.00 2.55
N GLN A 35 7.70 6.98 2.31
CA GLN A 35 8.14 8.38 2.24
C GLN A 35 8.53 8.92 3.61
N TYR A 36 7.99 8.31 4.67
CA TYR A 36 8.24 8.68 6.06
C TYR A 36 8.91 7.55 6.81
N LEU A 37 9.93 7.87 7.62
CA LEU A 37 10.55 6.93 8.52
C LEU A 37 10.98 7.64 9.79
N THR A 38 11.02 6.88 10.89
CA THR A 38 11.54 7.33 12.17
C THR A 38 12.68 6.39 12.56
N ILE A 39 13.82 6.96 12.94
CA ILE A 39 14.94 6.22 13.53
C ILE A 39 14.92 6.49 15.02
N MET A 40 15.06 5.44 15.82
CA MET A 40 14.99 5.51 17.28
C MET A 40 16.23 4.86 17.88
N ASP A 41 16.80 5.55 18.87
CA ASP A 41 17.92 5.05 19.67
C ASP A 41 17.43 4.16 20.83
N LEU A 42 16.62 3.15 20.50
CA LEU A 42 15.99 2.24 21.45
C LEU A 42 16.18 0.76 21.07
N PRO A 43 16.22 -0.15 22.06
CA PRO A 43 16.18 -1.58 21.82
C PRO A 43 14.98 -1.99 20.97
N CYS A 44 15.23 -2.85 19.98
CA CYS A 44 14.21 -3.23 19.00
C CYS A 44 13.02 -3.95 19.63
N ASP A 45 13.25 -4.78 20.64
CA ASP A 45 12.19 -5.48 21.38
C ASP A 45 11.28 -4.50 22.13
N GLN A 46 11.85 -3.42 22.67
CA GLN A 46 11.10 -2.35 23.32
C GLN A 46 10.22 -1.62 22.31
N VAL A 47 10.78 -1.21 21.17
CA VAL A 47 10.04 -0.54 20.10
C VAL A 47 8.92 -1.45 19.56
N GLN A 48 9.21 -2.73 19.32
CA GLN A 48 8.20 -3.70 18.87
C GLN A 48 7.03 -3.82 19.85
N ARG A 49 7.30 -3.93 21.15
CA ARG A 49 6.24 -3.99 22.19
C ARG A 49 5.40 -2.71 22.22
N GLN A 50 6.04 -1.55 22.17
CA GLN A 50 5.36 -0.26 22.22
C GLN A 50 4.50 -0.01 20.97
N VAL A 51 5.05 -0.30 19.78
CA VAL A 51 4.32 -0.19 18.51
C VAL A 51 3.13 -1.15 18.49
N ARG A 52 3.31 -2.42 18.89
CA ARG A 52 2.22 -3.39 19.02
C ARG A 52 1.09 -2.86 19.92
N ALA A 53 1.45 -2.41 21.12
CA ALA A 53 0.48 -1.90 22.09
C ALA A 53 -0.29 -0.69 21.55
N ARG A 54 0.40 0.24 20.86
CA ARG A 54 -0.23 1.42 20.23
C ARG A 54 -1.18 1.03 19.10
N ILE A 55 -0.77 0.15 18.20
CA ILE A 55 -1.62 -0.33 17.10
C ILE A 55 -2.86 -1.05 17.62
N GLN A 56 -2.72 -1.83 18.70
CA GLN A 56 -3.85 -2.54 19.33
C GLN A 56 -4.79 -1.60 20.09
N ALA A 57 -4.26 -0.57 20.76
CA ALA A 57 -5.06 0.39 21.51
C ALA A 57 -5.79 1.39 20.61
N ASP A 58 -5.24 1.72 19.45
CA ASP A 58 -5.87 2.64 18.50
C ASP A 58 -6.86 1.91 17.58
N ALA A 59 -8.15 2.12 17.81
CA ALA A 59 -9.24 1.51 17.03
C ALA A 59 -9.23 1.89 15.54
N SER A 60 -8.63 3.04 15.18
CA SER A 60 -8.49 3.48 13.79
C SER A 60 -7.38 2.73 13.05
N LEU A 61 -6.39 2.20 13.78
CA LEU A 61 -5.37 1.31 13.23
C LEU A 61 -5.86 -0.13 13.31
N GLY A 62 -5.88 -0.71 14.51
CA GLY A 62 -6.14 -2.13 14.75
C GLY A 62 -4.99 -3.03 14.27
N LEU A 63 -4.93 -4.26 14.83
CA LEU A 63 -3.93 -5.25 14.44
C LEU A 63 -4.63 -6.48 13.85
N ALA A 64 -4.42 -6.73 12.55
CA ALA A 64 -4.97 -7.92 11.89
C ALA A 64 -4.05 -9.13 12.03
N SER A 65 -2.74 -8.94 11.84
CA SER A 65 -1.75 -10.00 12.01
C SER A 65 -0.34 -9.42 12.19
N GLU A 66 0.60 -10.28 12.57
CA GLU A 66 2.03 -9.98 12.59
C GLU A 66 2.76 -10.91 11.64
N LYS A 67 3.77 -10.39 10.95
CA LYS A 67 4.66 -11.20 10.09
C LYS A 67 6.11 -10.90 10.40
N LYS A 68 6.94 -11.94 10.33
CA LYS A 68 8.39 -11.77 10.38
C LYS A 68 8.86 -11.14 9.07
N VAL A 69 9.74 -10.15 9.16
CA VAL A 69 10.47 -9.58 8.02
C VAL A 69 11.97 -9.75 8.24
N GLU A 70 12.76 -9.50 7.19
CA GLU A 70 14.21 -9.79 7.17
C GLU A 70 14.94 -9.29 8.43
N ARG A 71 14.64 -8.06 8.86
CA ARG A 71 15.30 -7.41 10.00
C ARG A 71 14.36 -7.11 11.17
N GLY A 72 13.22 -7.77 11.29
CA GLY A 72 12.30 -7.48 12.41
C GLY A 72 10.88 -7.98 12.20
N VAL A 73 9.91 -7.11 12.49
CA VAL A 73 8.48 -7.46 12.49
C VAL A 73 7.68 -6.45 11.67
N GLY A 74 6.73 -6.96 10.89
CA GLY A 74 5.69 -6.18 10.24
C GLY A 74 4.34 -6.40 10.92
N PHE A 75 3.71 -5.31 11.38
CA PHE A 75 2.36 -5.30 11.92
C PHE A 75 1.38 -4.97 10.79
N VAL A 76 0.53 -5.92 10.44
CA VAL A 76 -0.44 -5.78 9.35
C VAL A 76 -1.72 -5.17 9.92
N LEU A 77 -2.10 -4.03 9.36
CA LEU A 77 -3.34 -3.35 9.73
C LEU A 77 -4.50 -3.99 8.94
N PRO A 78 -5.71 -4.08 9.52
CA PRO A 78 -6.88 -4.53 8.79
C PRO A 78 -7.18 -3.61 7.60
N PRO A 79 -7.67 -4.15 6.47
CA PRO A 79 -8.05 -3.32 5.33
C PRO A 79 -9.17 -2.36 5.74
N ARG A 80 -9.10 -1.13 5.23
CA ARG A 80 -10.08 -0.07 5.51
C ARG A 80 -10.71 0.42 4.21
N GLN A 81 -11.94 0.89 4.33
CA GLN A 81 -12.65 1.57 3.26
C GLN A 81 -13.34 2.80 3.83
N GLU A 82 -13.08 3.95 3.22
CA GLU A 82 -13.58 5.27 3.58
C GLU A 82 -14.15 5.94 2.34
N GLY A 83 -15.46 5.79 2.14
CA GLY A 83 -16.14 6.27 0.94
C GLY A 83 -15.54 5.65 -0.34
N PRO A 84 -15.08 6.45 -1.32
CA PRO A 84 -14.48 5.95 -2.56
C PRO A 84 -13.02 5.54 -2.38
N ARG A 85 -12.45 5.54 -1.17
CA ARG A 85 -11.06 5.17 -0.91
C ARG A 85 -11.02 3.84 -0.16
N ARG A 86 -10.10 2.95 -0.52
CA ARG A 86 -9.77 1.78 0.29
C ARG A 86 -8.26 1.65 0.40
N TRP A 87 -7.80 1.16 1.54
CA TRP A 87 -6.37 1.06 1.79
C TRP A 87 -6.03 -0.09 2.73
N SER A 88 -4.79 -0.57 2.62
CA SER A 88 -4.17 -1.49 3.56
C SER A 88 -2.78 -1.00 3.89
N ALA A 89 -2.28 -1.36 5.07
CA ALA A 89 -0.99 -0.87 5.53
C ALA A 89 -0.22 -1.93 6.34
N VAL A 90 1.10 -1.82 6.31
CA VAL A 90 2.01 -2.59 7.15
C VAL A 90 2.97 -1.63 7.84
N VAL A 91 2.96 -1.64 9.17
CA VAL A 91 3.95 -0.91 9.98
C VAL A 91 5.15 -1.82 10.20
N LEU A 92 6.32 -1.38 9.76
CA LEU A 92 7.57 -2.14 9.81
C LEU A 92 8.45 -1.62 10.93
N VAL A 93 8.87 -2.52 11.83
CA VAL A 93 9.90 -2.28 12.84
C VAL A 93 11.12 -3.11 12.48
N GLU A 94 12.18 -2.45 12.03
CA GLU A 94 13.44 -3.06 11.61
C GLU A 94 14.56 -2.76 12.61
N CYS A 95 15.25 -3.80 13.07
CA CYS A 95 16.40 -3.73 13.97
C CYS A 95 17.69 -3.59 13.15
N PHE A 96 18.42 -2.50 13.35
CA PHE A 96 19.71 -2.24 12.70
C PHE A 96 20.91 -2.39 13.64
N GLY A 97 20.66 -2.46 14.95
CA GLY A 97 21.67 -2.65 15.99
C GLY A 97 21.03 -2.85 17.36
N PRO A 98 21.82 -2.98 18.44
CA PRO A 98 21.30 -3.20 19.78
C PRO A 98 20.45 -2.04 20.30
N LEU A 99 20.73 -0.82 19.82
CA LEU A 99 20.02 0.41 20.18
C LEU A 99 19.55 1.19 18.95
N THR A 100 19.46 0.57 17.77
CA THR A 100 19.06 1.29 16.55
C THR A 100 17.90 0.57 15.92
N THR A 101 16.74 1.22 15.91
CA THR A 101 15.50 0.70 15.35
C THR A 101 14.94 1.68 14.33
N ARG A 102 14.54 1.17 13.16
CA ARG A 102 13.81 1.93 12.14
C ARG A 102 12.35 1.56 12.17
N LEU A 103 11.49 2.57 12.24
CA LEU A 103 10.05 2.47 12.08
C LEU A 103 9.65 3.07 10.73
N SER A 104 8.86 2.37 9.94
CA SER A 104 8.33 2.85 8.67
C SER A 104 6.95 2.27 8.40
N VAL A 105 6.21 2.83 7.42
CA VAL A 105 4.86 2.36 7.07
C VAL A 105 4.80 2.17 5.57
N GLN A 106 4.29 1.03 5.12
CA GLN A 106 3.97 0.81 3.72
C GLN A 106 2.46 0.83 3.54
N VAL A 107 1.96 1.72 2.69
CA VAL A 107 0.53 1.85 2.40
C VAL A 107 0.25 1.49 0.95
N SER A 108 -0.79 0.69 0.74
CA SER A 108 -1.39 0.47 -0.58
C SER A 108 -2.78 1.08 -0.57
N ALA A 109 -2.99 2.15 -1.34
CA ALA A 109 -4.25 2.86 -1.42
C ALA A 109 -4.83 2.81 -2.84
N GLU A 110 -6.15 2.65 -2.91
CA GLU A 110 -6.92 2.66 -4.14
C GLU A 110 -8.14 3.57 -4.00
N ARG A 111 -8.49 4.24 -5.10
CA ARG A 111 -9.67 5.09 -5.20
C ARG A 111 -10.61 4.59 -6.29
N GLN A 112 -11.90 4.58 -5.98
CA GLN A 112 -12.96 4.28 -6.93
C GLN A 112 -13.27 5.52 -7.78
N SER A 113 -13.15 5.37 -9.10
CA SER A 113 -13.50 6.40 -10.09
C SER A 113 -14.26 5.73 -11.23
N GLY A 114 -15.47 6.22 -11.52
CA GLY A 114 -16.32 5.62 -12.56
C GLY A 114 -16.68 4.15 -12.30
N GLY A 115 -16.76 3.74 -11.03
CA GLY A 115 -17.06 2.36 -10.63
C GLY A 115 -15.84 1.42 -10.59
N VAL A 116 -14.68 1.86 -11.08
CA VAL A 116 -13.45 1.06 -11.13
C VAL A 116 -12.48 1.51 -10.04
N TRP A 117 -11.82 0.56 -9.37
CA TRP A 117 -10.74 0.85 -8.43
C TRP A 117 -9.43 1.07 -9.18
N GLY A 118 -8.77 2.18 -8.92
CA GLY A 118 -7.44 2.48 -9.44
C GLY A 118 -6.47 2.89 -8.33
N PRO A 119 -5.15 2.82 -8.56
CA PRO A 119 -4.16 3.24 -7.58
C PRO A 119 -4.33 4.72 -7.23
N GLU A 120 -4.20 5.05 -5.95
CA GLU A 120 -4.23 6.43 -5.48
C GLU A 120 -2.81 6.91 -5.16
N ALA A 121 -2.36 7.97 -5.83
CA ALA A 121 -1.02 8.54 -5.63
C ALA A 121 -0.86 9.23 -4.25
N ALA A 122 -1.96 9.69 -3.66
CA ALA A 122 -1.98 10.23 -2.32
C ALA A 122 -2.06 9.08 -1.32
N ALA A 123 -0.95 8.41 -1.02
CA ALA A 123 -0.85 7.47 0.11
C ALA A 123 0.07 8.01 1.22
N ALA A 124 0.85 9.05 0.92
CA ALA A 124 1.80 9.69 1.81
C ALA A 124 1.14 10.30 3.06
N ASP A 125 -0.08 10.83 2.92
CA ASP A 125 -0.90 11.33 4.02
C ASP A 125 -1.24 10.21 5.02
N LEU A 126 -1.60 9.02 4.50
CA LEU A 126 -1.89 7.84 5.32
C LEU A 126 -0.62 7.31 5.97
N GLU A 127 0.50 7.22 5.25
CA GLU A 127 1.79 6.80 5.80
C GLU A 127 2.17 7.65 7.01
N LYS A 128 2.12 8.98 6.87
CA LYS A 128 2.41 9.90 7.95
C LYS A 128 1.44 9.74 9.11
N ALA A 129 0.13 9.72 8.85
CA ALA A 129 -0.88 9.60 9.89
C ALA A 129 -0.77 8.29 10.69
N ILE A 130 -0.47 7.18 10.02
CA ILE A 130 -0.24 5.89 10.67
C ILE A 130 1.07 5.93 11.47
N LEU A 131 2.14 6.47 10.89
CA LEU A 131 3.44 6.57 11.55
C LEU A 131 3.35 7.42 12.82
N ASP A 132 2.69 8.58 12.77
CA ASP A 132 2.53 9.48 13.91
C ASP A 132 1.79 8.80 15.08
N LYS A 133 0.82 7.93 14.79
CA LYS A 133 0.08 7.15 15.80
C LYS A 133 0.88 5.96 16.33
N ALA A 134 1.57 5.24 15.45
CA ALA A 134 2.35 4.06 15.79
C ALA A 134 3.66 4.38 16.52
N THR A 135 4.20 5.59 16.32
CA THR A 135 5.48 6.01 16.91
C THR A 135 5.38 6.01 18.45
N PRO A 136 6.30 5.31 19.15
CA PRO A 136 6.37 5.39 20.60
C PRO A 136 6.71 6.80 21.07
N GLN A 137 6.01 7.27 22.12
CA GLN A 137 6.34 8.52 22.78
C GLN A 137 7.26 8.25 23.99
N PRO A 138 8.17 9.18 24.30
CA PRO A 138 9.07 9.09 25.45
C PRO A 138 8.32 9.07 26.79
#